data_AF-A0A840HZ24-F1
#
_entry.id   AF-A0A840HZ24-F1
#
_cell.length_a   1.000
_cell.length_b   1.000
_cell.length_c   1.000
_cell.angle_alpha   90.00
_cell.angle_beta   90.00
_cell.angle_gamma   90.00
#
_symmetry.space_group_name_H-M   'P 1'
#
loop_
_entity.id
_entity.type
_entity.pdbx_description
1 polymer ?
#
loop_
_entity_poly.entity_id
_entity_poly.type
_entity_poly.pdbx_seq_one_letter_code
_entity_poly.pdbx_strand_id
1 'polypeptide(L)' 'MTSGNNRSVGRPPMEDQTLARFPKGTLGRIKSVLRDGESQADFMREAVELELRRREGPPVGGPSRS' A
#
# COMPACT_ATOMS: atom_id res chain seq x y z
N MET A 1 -13.50 2.03 -39.19
CA MET A 1 -12.90 2.79 -38.08
C MET A 1 -13.34 2.13 -36.79
N THR A 2 -12.54 1.23 -36.22
CA THR A 2 -12.88 0.53 -34.98
C THR A 2 -12.39 1.35 -33.78
N SER A 3 -13.34 1.90 -33.02
CA SER A 3 -13.07 2.63 -31.78
C SER A 3 -12.61 1.66 -30.70
N GLY A 4 -11.31 1.68 -30.38
CA GLY A 4 -10.74 0.91 -29.28
C GLY A 4 -11.12 1.55 -27.96
N ASN A 5 -12.10 0.97 -27.27
CA ASN A 5 -12.51 1.41 -25.94
C ASN A 5 -11.47 0.92 -24.91
N ASN A 6 -10.33 1.61 -24.81
CA ASN A 6 -9.33 1.40 -23.77
C ASN A 6 -9.95 1.83 -22.43
N ARG A 7 -10.68 0.91 -21.79
CA ARG A 7 -11.01 1.01 -20.38
C ARG A 7 -9.68 0.97 -19.63
N SER A 8 -9.14 2.15 -19.34
CA SER A 8 -8.13 2.32 -18.31
C SER A 8 -8.69 1.63 -17.07
N VAL A 9 -8.13 0.47 -16.74
CA VAL A 9 -8.30 -0.17 -15.43
C VAL A 9 -7.48 0.64 -14.43
N GLY A 10 -7.83 1.93 -14.29
CA GLY A 10 -7.16 2.86 -13.41
C GLY A 10 -7.28 2.33 -11.98
N ARG A 11 -6.14 2.28 -11.29
CA ARG A 11 -6.11 2.05 -9.84
C ARG A 11 -7.09 3.04 -9.19
N PRO A 12 -7.95 2.61 -8.25
CA PRO A 12 -8.86 3.50 -7.56
C PRO A 12 -8.10 4.73 -7.02
N PRO A 13 -8.68 5.93 -7.10
CA PRO A 13 -8.04 7.13 -6.57
C PRO A 13 -7.79 6.96 -5.07
N MET A 14 -6.60 7.37 -4.62
CA MET A 14 -6.22 7.31 -3.22
C MET A 14 -6.19 8.74 -2.69
N GLU A 15 -7.19 9.05 -1.86
CA GLU A 15 -7.51 10.43 -1.46
C GLU A 15 -6.73 10.87 -0.21
N ASP A 16 -6.43 9.94 0.69
CA ASP A 16 -5.70 10.24 1.93
C ASP A 16 -4.17 10.30 1.70
N GLN A 17 -3.58 11.46 1.95
CA GLN A 17 -2.15 11.71 1.79
C GLN A 17 -1.59 12.55 2.95
N THR A 18 -0.37 12.23 3.37
CA THR A 18 0.34 13.01 4.40
C THR A 18 1.85 13.00 4.12
N LEU A 19 2.56 14.00 4.65
CA LEU A 19 4.02 14.07 4.58
C LEU A 19 4.63 13.39 5.82
N ALA A 20 5.42 12.34 5.60
CA ALA A 20 6.18 11.67 6.64
C ALA A 20 7.64 12.15 6.65
N ARG A 21 8.13 12.54 7.83
CA ARG A 21 9.55 12.82 8.05
C ARG A 21 10.23 11.55 8.54
N PHE A 22 11.38 11.23 7.96
CA PHE A 22 12.18 10.08 8.34
C PHE A 22 13.57 10.49 8.82
N PRO A 23 14.22 9.67 9.66
CA PRO A 23 15.65 9.78 9.91
C PRO A 23 16.45 9.81 8.60
N LYS A 24 17.60 10.50 8.63
CA LYS A 24 18.49 10.57 7.47
C LYS A 24 18.88 9.17 7.01
N GLY A 25 18.78 8.93 5.70
CA GLY A 25 19.16 7.65 5.08
C GLY A 25 18.06 6.60 5.01
N THR A 26 16.94 6.77 5.73
CA THR A 26 15.84 5.78 5.72
C THR A 26 15.26 5.58 4.31
N LEU A 27 15.01 6.66 3.56
CA LEU A 27 14.50 6.54 2.19
C LEU A 27 15.48 5.80 1.26
N GLY A 28 16.79 5.97 1.48
CA GLY A 28 17.82 5.22 0.76
C GLY A 28 17.77 3.73 1.10
N ARG A 29 17.63 3.40 2.39
CA ARG A 29 17.45 2.02 2.85
C ARG A 29 16.20 1.36 2.27
N ILE A 30 15.10 2.10 2.15
CA ILE A 30 13.88 1.60 1.51
C ILE A 30 14.16 1.27 0.04
N LYS A 31 14.74 2.21 -0.71
CA LYS A 31 15.05 2.02 -2.14
C LYS A 31 15.97 0.82 -2.40
N SER A 32 16.91 0.54 -1.50
CA SER A 32 17.81 -0.61 -1.64
C SER A 32 17.16 -1.98 -1.43
N VAL A 33 15.94 -2.05 -0.87
CA VAL A 33 15.25 -3.31 -0.57
C VAL A 33 13.98 -3.52 -1.40
N LEU A 34 13.66 -2.59 -2.31
CA LEU A 34 12.50 -2.74 -3.20
C LEU A 34 12.71 -3.94 -4.12
N ARG A 35 11.61 -4.68 -4.36
CA ARG A 35 11.58 -5.76 -5.36
C ARG A 35 11.45 -5.17 -6.76
N ASP A 36 11.75 -5.98 -7.78
CA ASP A 36 11.58 -5.57 -9.17
C ASP A 36 10.12 -5.16 -9.45
N GLY A 37 9.94 -3.94 -9.94
CA GLY A 37 8.62 -3.36 -10.24
C GLY A 37 7.85 -2.83 -9.01
N GLU A 38 8.38 -2.93 -7.80
CA GLU A 38 7.77 -2.38 -6.59
C GLU A 38 8.08 -0.88 -6.46
N SER A 39 7.04 -0.07 -6.21
CA SER A 39 7.24 1.36 -5.92
C SER A 39 7.50 1.59 -4.44
N GLN A 40 8.25 2.64 -4.12
CA GLN A 40 8.45 3.07 -2.72
C GLN A 40 7.11 3.34 -2.00
N ALA A 41 6.10 3.82 -2.73
CA ALA A 41 4.78 4.09 -2.18
C ALA A 41 4.01 2.80 -1.84
N ASP A 42 4.14 1.76 -2.67
CA ASP A 42 3.54 0.45 -2.40
C ASP A 42 4.20 -0.21 -1.19
N PHE A 43 5.53 -0.17 -1.10
CA PHE A 43 6.27 -0.64 0.07
C PHE A 43 5.81 0.05 1.37
N MET A 44 5.73 1.39 1.36
CA MET A 44 5.29 2.15 2.53
C MET A 44 3.84 1.84 2.91
N ARG A 45 2.96 1.66 1.92
CA ARG A 45 1.57 1.27 2.15
C ARG A 45 1.48 -0.08 2.83
N GLU A 46 2.14 -1.10 2.28
CA GLU A 46 2.10 -2.46 2.85
C GLU A 46 2.66 -2.48 4.27
N ALA A 47 3.75 -1.75 4.52
CA ALA A 47 4.33 -1.63 5.86
C ALA A 47 3.36 -0.97 6.87
N VAL A 48 2.60 0.04 6.45
CA VAL A 48 1.59 0.70 7.29
C VAL A 48 0.41 -0.25 7.55
N GLU A 49 -0.15 -0.88 6.52
CA GLU A 49 -1.26 -1.83 6.64
C GLU A 49 -0.92 -3.02 7.54
N LEU A 50 0.31 -3.51 7.46
CA LEU A 50 0.81 -4.58 8.32
C LEU A 50 0.81 -4.15 9.80
N GLU A 51 1.29 -2.94 10.09
CA GLU A 51 1.32 -2.40 11.46
C GLU A 51 -0.08 -2.10 12.00
N LEU A 52 -0.99 -1.61 11.15
CA LEU A 52 -2.41 -1.43 11.52
C LEU A 52 -3.03 -2.76 11.91
N ARG A 53 -2.90 -3.78 11.06
CA ARG A 53 -3.39 -5.14 11.36
C ARG A 53 -2.81 -5.72 12.64
N ARG A 54 -1.54 -5.45 12.92
CA ARG A 54 -0.89 -5.90 14.17
C ARG A 54 -1.52 -5.25 15.41
N ARG A 55 -1.95 -4.00 15.32
CA ARG A 55 -2.54 -3.23 16.44
C ARG A 55 -4.03 -3.47 16.59
N GLU A 56 -4.75 -3.55 15.49
CA GLU A 56 -6.20 -3.78 15.45
C GLU A 56 -6.55 -5.24 15.76
N GLY A 57 -5.60 -6.16 15.61
CA GLY A 57 -5.82 -7.59 15.75
C GLY A 57 -6.48 -8.19 14.50
N PRO A 58 -6.76 -9.51 14.49
CA PRO A 58 -7.55 -10.10 13.42
C PRO A 58 -8.93 -9.43 13.36
N PRO A 59 -9.51 -9.25 12.15
CA PRO A 59 -10.81 -8.62 12.00
C PRO A 59 -11.81 -9.29 12.97
N VAL A 60 -12.41 -8.48 13.84
CA VAL A 60 -13.38 -8.93 14.83
C VAL A 60 -14.65 -9.31 14.08
N GLY A 61 -14.69 -10.56 13.57
CA GLY A 61 -15.76 -11.01 12.68
C GLY A 61 -15.53 -12.37 12.00
N GLY A 62 -14.65 -13.22 12.52
CA GLY A 62 -14.69 -14.65 12.19
C GLY A 62 -16.00 -15.25 12.73
N PRO A 63 -16.65 -16.22 12.05
CA PRO A 63 -17.96 -16.71 12.47
C PRO A 63 -17.88 -17.21 13.91
N SER A 64 -18.78 -16.70 14.76
CA SER A 64 -19.06 -17.28 16.07
C SER A 64 -19.26 -18.78 15.87
N ARG A 65 -18.29 -19.57 16.34
CA ARG A 65 -18.55 -20.97 16.65
C ARG A 65 -19.35 -20.98 17.94
N SER A 66 -20.66 -20.86 17.78
CA SER A 66 -21.64 -21.36 18.76
C SER A 66 -21.60 -22.89 18.80
#